data_AF-A0A6G9A256-F1
#
_entry.id   AF-A0A6G9A256-F1
#
_cell.length_a   1.000
_cell.length_b   1.000
_cell.length_c   1.000
_cell.angle_alpha   90.00
_cell.angle_beta   90.00
_cell.angle_gamma   90.00
#
_symmetry.space_group_name_H-M   'P 1'
#
loop_
_entity.id
_entity.type
_entity.pdbx_description
1 polymer ?
#
loop_
_entity_poly.entity_id
_entity_poly.type
_entity_poly.pdbx_seq_one_letter_code
_entity_poly.pdbx_strand_id
1 'polypeptide(L)'
;MLNYAGTPPLAALADADSRQLIAAELRSLIARIDISVRLIDAAMKPEEVEPVSDSAIAGSTEIFVLDDVTPRYATASAALNACRAGLGHALQSLSESGDAA
;
A
#
# COMPACT_ATOMS: atom_id res chain seq x y z
N MET A 1 -54.71 -5.62 10.42
CA MET A 1 -53.43 -5.15 10.96
C MET A 1 -52.40 -5.30 9.86
N LEU A 2 -51.98 -4.19 9.24
CA LEU A 2 -51.00 -4.20 8.14
C LEU A 2 -49.61 -4.16 8.77
N ASN A 3 -48.86 -5.26 8.62
CA ASN A 3 -47.48 -5.36 9.05
C ASN A 3 -46.62 -4.40 8.22
N TYR A 4 -45.92 -3.52 8.93
CA TYR A 4 -45.01 -2.52 8.36
C TYR A 4 -43.76 -3.24 7.83
N ALA A 5 -43.82 -3.65 6.56
CA ALA A 5 -42.68 -4.20 5.85
C ALA A 5 -41.77 -3.06 5.36
N GLY A 6 -40.57 -2.98 5.95
CA GLY A 6 -39.36 -3.07 5.12
C GLY A 6 -38.87 -1.84 4.36
N THR A 7 -39.16 -0.62 4.77
CA THR A 7 -38.34 0.53 4.33
C THR A 7 -37.17 0.71 5.31
N PRO A 8 -35.92 0.43 4.90
CA PRO A 8 -34.78 0.79 5.73
C PRO A 8 -34.81 2.30 5.98
N PRO A 9 -34.55 2.77 7.21
CA PRO A 9 -34.55 4.19 7.52
C PRO A 9 -33.57 4.90 6.58
N LEU A 10 -33.98 6.04 6.00
CA LEU A 10 -33.16 6.81 5.06
C LEU A 10 -31.74 7.12 5.59
N ALA A 11 -31.60 7.21 6.91
CA ALA A 11 -30.33 7.33 7.60
C ALA A 11 -29.41 6.11 7.41
N ALA A 12 -29.94 4.89 7.41
CA ALA A 12 -29.17 3.67 7.16
C ALA A 12 -28.71 3.56 5.69
N LEU A 13 -29.50 4.10 4.75
CA LEU A 13 -29.11 4.17 3.34
C LEU A 13 -27.96 5.17 3.13
N ALA A 14 -28.09 6.38 3.70
CA ALA A 14 -27.05 7.41 3.61
C ALA A 14 -25.75 7.02 4.34
N ASP A 15 -25.86 6.27 5.44
CA ASP A 15 -24.70 5.68 6.13
C ASP A 15 -24.03 4.61 5.26
N ALA A 16 -24.79 3.72 4.62
CA ALA A 16 -24.26 2.73 3.70
C ALA A 16 -23.53 3.37 2.50
N ASP A 17 -24.11 4.42 1.91
CA ASP A 17 -23.47 5.19 0.83
C ASP A 17 -22.16 5.85 1.31
N SER A 18 -22.17 6.42 2.51
CA SER A 18 -20.98 7.02 3.12
C SER A 18 -19.88 5.99 3.38
N ARG A 19 -20.23 4.82 3.92
CA ARG A 19 -19.30 3.71 4.14
C ARG A 19 -18.72 3.19 2.82
N GLN A 20 -19.53 3.11 1.76
CA GLN A 20 -19.07 2.70 0.44
C GLN A 20 -18.09 3.70 -0.17
N LEU A 21 -18.35 5.00 -0.04
CA LEU A 21 -17.43 6.06 -0.48
C LEU A 21 -16.10 5.99 0.26
N ILE A 22 -16.12 5.88 1.59
CA ILE A 22 -14.91 5.73 2.40
C ILE A 22 -14.16 4.46 1.98
N ALA A 23 -14.87 3.34 1.78
CA ALA A 23 -14.25 2.10 1.34
C ALA A 23 -13.63 2.21 -0.07
N ALA A 24 -14.23 2.98 -0.98
CA ALA A 24 -13.64 3.23 -2.30
C ALA A 24 -12.33 4.04 -2.19
N GLU A 25 -12.33 5.09 -1.36
CA GLU A 25 -11.14 5.90 -1.09
C GLU A 25 -10.00 5.07 -0.46
N LEU A 26 -10.32 4.25 0.55
CA LEU A 26 -9.32 3.38 1.20
C LEU A 26 -8.72 2.36 0.21
N ARG A 27 -9.51 1.81 -0.72
CA ARG A 27 -8.99 0.93 -1.79
C ARG A 27 -8.07 1.68 -2.75
N SER A 28 -8.42 2.92 -3.11
CA SER A 28 -7.57 3.79 -3.94
C SER A 28 -6.23 4.08 -3.25
N LEU A 29 -6.25 4.37 -1.95
CA LEU A 29 -5.04 4.61 -1.17
C LEU A 29 -4.15 3.37 -1.08
N ILE A 30 -4.73 2.18 -0.87
CA ILE A 30 -3.99 0.91 -0.90
C ILE A 30 -3.30 0.70 -2.25
N ALA A 31 -3.99 0.94 -3.37
CA ALA A 31 -3.38 0.81 -4.70
C ALA A 31 -2.20 1.77 -4.89
N ARG A 32 -2.30 3.00 -4.36
CA ARG A 32 -1.20 3.97 -4.40
C ARG A 32 -0.02 3.59 -3.51
N ILE A 33 -0.27 2.97 -2.36
CA ILE A 33 0.77 2.38 -1.52
C ILE A 33 1.48 1.25 -2.26
N ASP A 34 0.74 0.34 -2.91
CA ASP A 34 1.33 -0.76 -3.69
C ASP A 34 2.23 -0.24 -4.81
N ILE A 35 1.85 0.85 -5.49
CA ILE A 35 2.71 1.52 -6.48
C ILE A 35 3.98 2.07 -5.82
N SER A 36 3.85 2.71 -4.66
CA SER A 36 4.98 3.31 -3.94
C SER A 36 5.99 2.26 -3.48
N VAL A 37 5.52 1.10 -3.01
CA VAL A 37 6.37 -0.04 -2.65
C VAL A 37 7.13 -0.55 -3.88
N ARG A 38 6.47 -0.70 -5.03
CA ARG A 38 7.14 -1.12 -6.28
C ARG A 38 8.22 -0.13 -6.74
N LEU A 39 8.00 1.17 -6.54
CA LEU A 39 9.02 2.19 -6.84
C LEU A 39 10.21 2.08 -5.90
N ILE A 40 9.98 1.79 -4.62
CA ILE A 40 11.04 1.51 -3.65
C ILE A 40 11.81 0.25 -4.04
N ASP A 41 11.11 -0.83 -4.38
CA ASP A 41 11.74 -2.09 -4.81
C ASP A 41 12.58 -1.89 -6.09
N ALA A 42 12.12 -1.07 -7.02
CA ALA A 42 12.89 -0.71 -8.22
C ALA A 42 14.13 0.11 -7.88
N ALA A 43 14.05 1.06 -6.94
CA ALA A 43 15.18 1.85 -6.48
C ALA A 43 16.21 1.05 -5.66
N MET A 44 15.78 -0.06 -5.05
CA MET A 44 16.67 -1.00 -4.35
C MET A 44 17.39 -1.97 -5.28
N LYS A 45 16.95 -2.14 -6.53
CA LYS A 45 17.65 -3.03 -7.46
C LYS A 45 19.01 -2.40 -7.75
N PRO A 46 20.11 -3.17 -7.65
CA PRO A 46 21.38 -2.69 -8.15
C PRO A 46 21.19 -2.38 -9.63
N GLU A 47 21.54 -1.16 -10.05
CA GLU A 47 21.76 -0.88 -11.46
C GLU A 47 22.71 -1.97 -11.96
N GLU A 48 22.27 -2.78 -12.94
CA GLU A 48 23.17 -3.69 -13.63
C GLU A 48 24.24 -2.82 -14.27
N VAL A 49 25.37 -2.68 -13.58
CA VAL A 49 26.58 -2.13 -14.17
C VAL A 49 26.91 -3.09 -15.31
N GLU A 50 26.54 -2.69 -16.52
CA GLU A 50 27.03 -3.29 -17.77
C GLU A 50 28.51 -3.64 -17.56
N PRO A 51 28.94 -4.89 -17.79
CA PRO A 51 30.33 -5.24 -17.61
C PRO A 51 31.11 -4.40 -18.61
N VAL A 52 31.74 -3.33 -18.10
CA VAL A 52 32.68 -2.51 -18.85
C VAL A 52 33.71 -3.50 -19.36
N SER A 53 33.67 -3.68 -20.68
CA SER A 53 34.47 -4.65 -21.41
C SER A 53 35.92 -4.56 -20.94
N ASP A 54 36.39 -5.70 -20.45
CA ASP A 54 37.78 -6.13 -20.27
C ASP A 54 38.81 -5.23 -20.98
N SER A 55 39.31 -4.21 -20.28
CA SER A 55 40.65 -3.68 -20.52
C SER A 55 41.11 -2.83 -19.34
N ALA A 56 42.27 -3.23 -18.79
CA ALA A 56 43.08 -2.58 -17.77
C ALA A 56 42.69 -2.86 -16.30
N ILE A 57 43.10 -4.04 -15.84
CA ILE A 57 43.55 -4.26 -14.46
C ILE A 57 44.65 -3.23 -14.14
N ALA A 58 44.41 -2.34 -13.18
CA ALA A 58 45.35 -2.03 -12.09
C ALA A 58 44.79 -0.95 -11.16
N GLY A 59 44.35 -1.36 -9.95
CA GLY A 59 44.64 -0.55 -8.77
C GLY A 59 43.55 0.35 -8.18
N SER A 60 42.27 0.13 -8.47
CA SER A 60 41.20 0.69 -7.63
C SER A 60 40.07 -0.31 -7.51
N THR A 61 40.12 -1.12 -6.44
CA THR A 61 38.89 -1.56 -5.79
C THR A 61 38.16 -0.31 -5.33
N GLU A 62 37.32 0.25 -6.20
CA GLU A 62 36.23 1.13 -5.76
C GLU A 62 35.31 0.28 -4.89
N ILE A 63 35.58 0.31 -3.59
CA ILE A 63 34.68 -0.19 -2.57
C ILE A 63 33.45 0.71 -2.64
N PHE A 64 32.43 0.27 -3.37
CA PHE A 64 31.12 0.90 -3.34
C PHE A 64 30.47 0.61 -1.98
N VAL A 65 30.66 1.52 -1.03
CA VAL A 65 29.91 1.52 0.24
C VAL A 65 28.50 2.04 -0.07
N LEU A 66 27.61 1.12 -0.45
CA LEU A 66 26.20 1.37 -0.81
C LEU A 66 25.24 1.09 0.36
N ASP A 67 25.71 1.11 1.61
CA ASP A 67 24.92 0.61 2.75
C ASP A 67 24.05 1.67 3.47
N ASP A 68 24.18 2.96 3.13
CA ASP A 68 23.46 4.01 3.87
C ASP A 68 22.02 4.26 3.35
N VAL A 69 21.70 3.82 2.12
CA VAL A 69 20.41 4.12 1.46
C VAL A 69 19.43 2.95 1.54
N THR A 70 19.94 1.70 1.48
CA THR A 70 19.15 0.47 1.61
C THR A 70 18.33 0.42 2.91
N PRO A 71 18.87 0.79 4.10
CA PRO A 71 18.10 0.82 5.33
C PRO A 71 16.94 1.83 5.31
N ARG A 72 17.10 2.95 4.61
CA ARG A 72 16.07 4.00 4.50
C ARG A 72 14.91 3.55 3.64
N TYR A 73 15.20 2.94 2.49
CA TYR A 73 14.19 2.34 1.62
C TYR A 73 13.50 1.16 2.32
N ALA A 74 14.23 0.34 3.08
CA ALA A 74 13.65 -0.77 3.84
C ALA A 74 12.69 -0.26 4.94
N THR A 75 13.09 0.79 5.65
CA THR A 75 12.24 1.46 6.65
C THR A 75 10.98 2.04 6.02
N ALA A 76 11.11 2.73 4.88
CA ALA A 76 9.97 3.28 4.14
C ALA A 76 9.01 2.18 3.65
N SER A 77 9.54 1.08 3.10
CA SER A 77 8.75 -0.08 2.68
C SER A 77 8.02 -0.73 3.87
N ALA A 78 8.68 -0.89 5.01
CA ALA A 78 8.07 -1.42 6.23
C ALA A 78 6.91 -0.53 6.73
N ALA A 79 7.11 0.80 6.75
CA ALA A 79 6.07 1.75 7.15
C ALA A 79 4.87 1.71 6.19
N LEU A 80 5.11 1.66 4.88
CA LEU A 80 4.05 1.54 3.87
C LEU A 80 3.27 0.24 4.00
N ASN A 81 3.93 -0.88 4.30
CA ASN A 81 3.28 -2.17 4.55
C ASN A 81 2.43 -2.15 5.83
N ALA A 82 2.89 -1.49 6.90
CA ALA A 82 2.10 -1.29 8.11
C ALA A 82 0.84 -0.44 7.82
N CYS A 83 0.98 0.64 7.04
CA CYS A 83 -0.15 1.44 6.58
C CYS A 83 -1.14 0.60 5.78
N ARG A 84 -0.66 -0.22 4.83
CA ARG A 84 -1.48 -1.13 4.03
C ARG A 84 -2.29 -2.08 4.90
N ALA A 85 -1.66 -2.67 5.92
CA ALA A 85 -2.35 -3.56 6.86
C ALA A 85 -3.44 -2.82 7.65
N GLY A 86 -3.15 -1.61 8.17
CA GLY A 86 -4.13 -0.78 8.88
C GLY A 86 -5.32 -0.38 8.02
N LEU A 87 -5.08 0.03 6.76
CA LEU A 87 -6.14 0.37 5.81
C LEU A 87 -6.99 -0.85 5.43
N GLY A 88 -6.36 -2.03 5.29
CA GLY A 88 -7.06 -3.29 5.08
C GLY A 88 -7.99 -3.65 6.23
N HIS A 89 -7.54 -3.45 7.48
CA HIS A 89 -8.38 -3.67 8.65
C HIS A 89 -9.56 -2.68 8.70
N ALA A 90 -9.32 -1.40 8.39
CA ALA A 90 -10.39 -0.39 8.32
C ALA A 90 -11.46 -0.76 7.27
N LEU A 91 -11.05 -1.30 6.11
CA LEU A 91 -11.98 -1.81 5.09
C LEU A 91 -12.83 -2.98 5.60
N GLN A 92 -12.23 -3.89 6.36
CA GLN A 92 -12.93 -5.02 6.94
C GLN A 92 -13.98 -4.53 7.97
N SER A 93 -13.62 -3.62 8.87
CA SER A 93 -14.56 -3.04 9.84
C SER A 93 -15.76 -2.34 9.19
N LEU A 94 -15.53 -1.61 8.09
CA LEU A 94 -16.60 -0.96 7.33
C LEU A 94 -17.55 -1.97 6.66
N SER A 95 -17.04 -3.15 6.30
CA SER A 95 -17.80 -4.24 5.68
C SER A 95 -18.61 -5.02 6.73
N GLU A 96 -18.01 -5.34 7.88
CA GLU A 96 -18.67 -6.06 8.99
C GLU A 96 -19.81 -5.23 9.62
N SER A 97 -19.66 -3.90 9.65
CA SER A 97 -20.70 -2.98 10.15
C SER A 97 -21.98 -2.98 9.29
N GLY A 98 -21.98 -3.65 8.11
CA GLY A 98 -23.16 -3.81 7.25
C GLY A 98 -23.88 -5.14 7.39
N ASP A 99 -23.32 -6.10 8.12
CA ASP A 99 -23.84 -7.47 8.26
C ASP A 99 -24.48 -7.72 9.64
N ALA A 100 -24.57 -6.69 10.48
CA ALA A 100 -25.36 -6.74 11.72
C ALA A 100 -26.86 -6.61 11.38
N ALA A 101 -27.44 -7.71 10.91
CA ALA A 101 -28.89 -7.93 10.78
C ALA A 101 -29.50 -8.45 12.08
#